data_AF-A0A924IKM8-F1
#
_entry.id   AF-A0A924IKM8-F1
#
_cell.length_a   1.000
_cell.length_b   1.000
_cell.length_c   1.000
_cell.angle_alpha   90.00
_cell.angle_beta   90.00
_cell.angle_gamma   90.00
#
_symmetry.space_group_name_H-M   'P 1'
#
loop_
_entity.id
_entity.type
_entity.pdbx_description
1 polymer ?
#
loop_
_entity_poly.entity_id
_entity_poly.type
_entity_poly.pdbx_seq_one_letter_code
_entity_poly.pdbx_strand_id
1 'polypeptide(L)'
;MTKIQKINTDNWTSAHFYSAPLRAFVSLGASPIDNSDEVEIQYLVTLTDKDYQELFQSIHQDLNIALDLLNEKYGHWELQDALNKTDGDGCSSCAAH
;
A
#
# COMPACT_ATOMS: atom_id res chain seq x y z
N MET A 1 14.98 -21.80 -6.55
CA MET A 1 13.57 -21.42 -6.37
C MET A 1 13.54 -20.00 -5.86
N THR A 2 13.13 -19.03 -6.68
CA THR A 2 13.00 -17.64 -6.25
C THR A 2 11.81 -17.57 -5.30
N LYS A 3 12.04 -17.16 -4.04
CA LYS A 3 10.97 -16.99 -3.06
C LYS A 3 10.03 -15.90 -3.60
N ILE A 4 8.79 -16.26 -3.96
CA ILE A 4 7.77 -15.28 -4.32
C ILE A 4 7.56 -14.43 -3.07
N GLN A 5 8.02 -13.18 -3.11
CA GLN A 5 7.80 -12.26 -2.01
C GLN A 5 6.36 -11.74 -2.12
N LYS A 6 5.60 -11.88 -1.04
CA LYS A 6 4.21 -11.41 -0.93
C LYS A 6 4.14 -10.34 0.15
N ILE A 7 3.19 -9.42 -0.02
CA ILE A 7 2.83 -8.47 1.03
C ILE A 7 1.95 -9.20 2.04
N ASN A 8 2.24 -9.06 3.33
CA ASN A 8 1.57 -9.74 4.43
C ASN A 8 1.42 -8.80 5.64
N THR A 9 0.88 -9.31 6.73
CA THR A 9 0.61 -8.54 7.96
C THR A 9 1.83 -7.86 8.57
N ASP A 10 3.04 -8.33 8.25
CA ASP A 10 4.29 -7.83 8.84
C ASP A 10 4.94 -6.71 8.02
N ASN A 11 4.62 -6.60 6.72
CA ASN A 11 5.27 -5.65 5.82
C ASN A 11 4.32 -4.75 5.00
N TRP A 12 3.00 -4.88 5.15
CA TRP A 12 2.03 -4.15 4.33
C TRP A 12 2.10 -2.62 4.42
N THR A 13 2.65 -2.09 5.50
CA THR A 13 2.83 -0.64 5.69
C THR A 13 4.05 -0.07 4.96
N SER A 14 4.95 -0.93 4.45
CA SER A 14 6.21 -0.51 3.82
C SER A 14 6.50 -1.19 2.48
N ALA A 15 5.83 -2.30 2.18
CA ALA A 15 6.00 -3.05 0.95
C ALA A 15 4.97 -2.64 -0.11
N HIS A 16 5.45 -2.39 -1.32
CA HIS A 16 4.63 -2.03 -2.47
C HIS A 16 4.98 -2.90 -3.68
N PHE A 17 4.03 -3.06 -4.59
CA PHE A 17 4.25 -3.64 -5.91
C PHE A 17 4.49 -2.55 -6.95
N TYR A 18 5.42 -2.77 -7.87
CA TYR A 18 5.80 -1.84 -8.93
C TYR A 18 5.76 -2.50 -10.32
N SER A 19 5.14 -1.81 -11.27
CA SER A 19 5.21 -2.12 -12.70
C SER A 19 5.26 -0.80 -13.45
N ALA A 20 6.47 -0.30 -13.68
CA ALA A 20 6.72 1.07 -14.12
C ALA A 20 5.77 1.51 -15.26
N PRO A 21 5.01 2.61 -15.11
CA PRO A 21 5.09 3.66 -14.08
C PRO A 21 4.17 3.47 -12.84
N LEU A 22 3.61 2.28 -12.66
CA LEU A 22 2.55 2.02 -11.68
C LEU A 22 3.08 1.52 -10.34
N ARG A 23 2.39 1.91 -9.27
CA ARG A 23 2.65 1.47 -7.90
C ARG A 23 1.35 1.03 -7.23
N ALA A 24 1.33 -0.16 -6.64
CA ALA A 24 0.19 -0.69 -5.90
C ALA A 24 0.54 -1.01 -4.44
N PHE A 25 -0.32 -0.63 -3.50
CA PHE A 25 -0.06 -0.74 -2.06
C PHE A 25 -1.35 -0.76 -1.24
N VAL A 26 -1.26 -1.17 0.03
CA VAL A 26 -2.32 -0.96 1.03
C VAL A 26 -1.98 0.28 1.85
N SER A 27 -2.97 1.12 2.14
CA SER A 27 -2.87 2.20 3.13
C SER A 27 -4.01 2.13 4.15
N LEU A 28 -3.85 2.84 5.26
CA LEU A 28 -4.86 2.94 6.30
C LEU A 28 -5.71 4.19 6.08
N GLY A 29 -7.03 4.02 6.09
CA GLY A 29 -8.02 5.10 6.08
C GLY A 29 -8.99 4.98 7.25
N ALA A 30 -9.86 5.97 7.37
CA ALA A 30 -10.97 5.94 8.31
C ALA A 30 -12.19 6.66 7.70
N SER A 31 -13.39 6.17 8.01
CA SER A 31 -14.66 6.79 7.61
C SER A 31 -15.50 7.09 8.84
N PRO A 32 -16.27 8.19 8.89
CA PRO A 32 -17.24 8.41 9.95
C PRO A 32 -18.28 7.28 9.99
N ILE A 33 -18.72 6.94 11.20
CA ILE A 33 -19.87 6.07 11.41
C ILE A 33 -21.12 6.96 11.51
N ASP A 34 -22.16 6.64 10.72
CA ASP A 34 -23.38 7.43 10.67
C ASP A 34 -24.00 7.63 12.06
N ASN A 35 -24.27 8.90 12.41
CA ASN A 35 -24.83 9.33 13.69
C ASN A 35 -23.96 9.00 14.92
N SER A 36 -22.64 8.94 14.76
CA SER A 36 -21.66 8.76 15.84
C SER A 36 -20.52 9.78 15.72
N ASP A 37 -19.84 10.06 16.84
CA ASP A 37 -18.56 10.80 16.85
C ASP A 37 -17.36 9.87 16.59
N GLU A 38 -17.62 8.59 16.31
CA GLU A 38 -16.62 7.55 16.07
C GLU A 38 -16.30 7.37 14.58
N VAL A 39 -15.16 6.73 14.31
CA VAL A 39 -14.71 6.37 12.96
C VAL A 39 -14.50 4.87 12.84
N GLU A 40 -14.80 4.33 11.66
CA GLU A 40 -14.46 2.97 11.27
C GLU A 40 -13.13 2.97 10.50
N ILE A 41 -12.22 2.09 10.91
CA ILE A 41 -10.93 1.88 10.25
C ILE A 41 -11.11 1.12 8.93
N GLN A 42 -10.38 1.53 7.91
CA GLN A 42 -10.45 0.95 6.57
C GLN A 42 -9.06 0.69 5.99
N TYR A 43 -8.92 -0.38 5.22
CA TYR A 43 -7.73 -0.75 4.48
C TYR A 43 -7.96 -0.48 2.98
N LEU A 44 -7.13 0.39 2.42
CA LEU A 44 -7.30 0.94 1.08
C LEU A 44 -6.29 0.31 0.13
N VAL A 45 -6.74 -0.57 -0.76
CA VAL A 45 -5.90 -1.09 -1.85
C VAL A 45 -5.87 -0.05 -2.97
N THR A 46 -4.71 0.58 -3.15
CA THR A 46 -4.54 1.77 -4.00
C THR A 46 -3.57 1.48 -5.14
N LEU A 47 -3.85 2.01 -6.33
CA LEU A 47 -2.96 2.04 -7.49
C LEU A 47 -2.69 3.49 -7.86
N THR A 48 -1.42 3.88 -7.93
CA THR A 48 -1.02 5.21 -8.39
C THR A 48 -0.13 5.14 -9.63
N ASP A 49 -0.09 6.23 -10.39
CA ASP A 49 0.96 6.47 -11.38
C ASP A 49 2.25 7.04 -10.75
N LYS A 50 3.20 7.44 -11.61
CA LYS A 50 4.48 8.04 -11.22
C LYS A 50 4.36 9.41 -10.56
N ASP A 51 3.27 10.13 -10.80
CA ASP A 51 2.99 11.46 -10.26
C ASP A 51 2.08 11.34 -9.02
N TYR A 52 1.96 10.12 -8.49
CA TYR A 52 1.15 9.74 -7.33
C TYR A 52 -0.35 10.00 -7.50
N GLN A 53 -0.83 10.13 -8.74
CA GLN A 53 -2.25 10.24 -9.01
C GLN A 53 -2.91 8.89 -8.79
N GLU A 54 -3.98 8.86 -8.01
CA GLU A 54 -4.79 7.67 -7.81
C GLU A 54 -5.49 7.30 -9.12
N LEU A 55 -5.22 6.09 -9.60
CA LEU A 55 -5.89 5.51 -10.77
C LEU A 55 -7.02 4.56 -10.36
N PHE A 56 -6.88 3.94 -9.19
CA PHE A 56 -7.85 3.01 -8.63
C PHE A 56 -7.67 2.93 -7.11
N GLN A 57 -8.79 2.85 -6.39
CA GLN A 57 -8.82 2.54 -4.97
C GLN A 57 -10.00 1.60 -4.68
N SER A 58 -9.80 0.70 -3.73
CA SER A 58 -10.87 -0.10 -3.14
C SER A 58 -10.71 -0.17 -1.62
N ILE A 59 -11.84 -0.20 -0.93
CA ILE A 59 -11.95 -0.07 0.53
C ILE A 59 -12.35 -1.42 1.11
N HIS A 60 -11.65 -1.84 2.16
CA HIS A 60 -11.88 -3.11 2.86
C HIS A 60 -11.86 -2.89 4.37
N GLN A 61 -12.73 -3.56 5.12
CA GLN A 61 -12.74 -3.50 6.59
C GLN A 61 -11.75 -4.51 7.23
N ASP A 62 -11.29 -5.50 6.46
CA ASP A 62 -10.35 -6.54 6.91
C ASP A 62 -9.03 -6.44 6.15
N LEU A 63 -7.92 -6.42 6.91
CA LEU A 63 -6.58 -6.34 6.35
C LEU A 63 -6.25 -7.54 5.45
N ASN A 64 -6.62 -8.76 5.85
CA ASN A 64 -6.33 -9.97 5.07
C ASN A 64 -7.06 -9.95 3.74
N ILE A 65 -8.30 -9.45 3.69
CA ILE A 65 -9.04 -9.30 2.42
C ILE A 65 -8.32 -8.29 1.50
N ALA A 66 -7.88 -7.16 2.04
CA ALA A 66 -7.10 -6.18 1.27
C ALA A 66 -5.79 -6.76 0.75
N LEU A 67 -5.08 -7.54 1.58
CA LEU A 67 -3.83 -8.20 1.22
C LEU A 67 -4.02 -9.30 0.17
N ASP A 68 -5.06 -10.11 0.29
CA ASP A 68 -5.39 -11.15 -0.68
C ASP A 68 -5.66 -10.50 -2.04
N LEU A 69 -6.48 -9.44 -2.09
CA LEU A 69 -6.74 -8.70 -3.33
C LEU A 69 -5.47 -8.08 -3.92
N LEU A 70 -4.63 -7.44 -3.09
CA LEU A 70 -3.40 -6.80 -3.55
C LEU A 70 -2.45 -7.84 -4.16
N ASN A 71 -2.23 -8.96 -3.47
CA ASN A 71 -1.34 -10.03 -3.93
C ASN A 71 -1.91 -10.78 -5.14
N GLU A 72 -3.23 -11.00 -5.21
CA GLU A 72 -3.87 -11.61 -6.37
C GLU A 72 -3.71 -10.72 -7.61
N LYS A 73 -4.01 -9.43 -7.47
CA LYS A 73 -4.05 -8.50 -8.59
C LYS A 73 -2.65 -8.08 -9.06
N TYR A 74 -1.71 -7.90 -8.15
CA TYR A 74 -0.39 -7.31 -8.44
C TYR A 74 0.80 -8.16 -7.98
N GLY A 75 0.60 -9.34 -7.39
CA GLY A 75 1.70 -10.19 -6.90
C GLY A 75 2.65 -10.73 -7.96
N HIS A 76 2.36 -10.47 -9.24
CA HIS A 76 3.24 -10.75 -10.37
C HIS A 76 4.22 -9.58 -10.69
N TRP A 77 4.10 -8.45 -9.98
CA TRP A 77 4.95 -7.27 -10.12
C TRP A 77 6.19 -7.36 -9.24
N GLU A 78 7.12 -6.42 -9.43
CA GLU A 78 8.29 -6.28 -8.56
C GLU A 78 7.84 -5.81 -7.18
N LEU A 79 8.20 -6.54 -6.12
CA LEU A 79 7.97 -6.14 -4.75
C LEU A 79 9.18 -5.38 -4.22
N GLN A 80 8.97 -4.19 -3.67
CA GLN A 80 9.99 -3.45 -2.94
C GLN A 80 9.44 -3.07 -1.57
N ASP A 81 10.25 -3.28 -0.54
CA ASP A 81 9.92 -2.96 0.85
C ASP A 81 10.86 -1.86 1.36
N ALA A 82 10.28 -0.71 1.68
CA ALA A 82 11.04 0.49 2.09
C ALA A 82 11.84 0.28 3.39
N LEU A 83 11.47 -0.70 4.22
CA LEU A 83 12.24 -1.04 5.43
C LEU A 83 13.47 -1.89 5.10
N ASN A 84 13.43 -2.64 3.99
CA ASN A 84 14.53 -3.44 3.46
C ASN A 84 15.26 -2.64 2.38
N LYS A 85 15.86 -1.50 2.78
CA LYS A 85 16.56 -0.59 1.85
C LYS A 85 17.54 -1.34 0.92
N THR A 86 17.36 -1.12 -0.38
CA THR A 86 18.49 -0.90 -1.29
C THR A 86 18.75 0.61 -1.34
N ASP A 87 20.02 1.00 -1.45
CA ASP A 87 20.46 2.38 -1.31
C ASP A 87 19.78 3.34 -2.29
N GLY A 88 19.00 4.30 -1.77
CA GLY A 88 18.67 5.55 -2.45
C GLY A 88 17.22 5.69 -2.94
N ASP A 89 16.34 6.22 -2.08
CA ASP A 89 15.38 7.28 -2.47
C ASP A 89 14.67 7.85 -1.22
N GLY A 90 15.47 8.29 -0.24
CA GLY A 90 14.96 9.06 0.88
C GLY A 90 14.80 10.51 0.47
N CYS A 91 13.58 11.05 0.48
CA CYS A 91 13.33 12.48 0.31
C CYS A 91 14.10 13.28 1.37
N SER A 92 15.19 13.93 0.96
CA SER A 92 16.13 14.66 1.80
C SER A 92 15.67 16.08 2.17
N SER A 93 14.39 16.43 1.92
CA SER A 93 13.88 17.80 2.08
C SER A 93 12.83 17.99 3.19
N CYS A 94 12.57 16.99 4.03
CA CYS A 94 11.74 17.18 5.23
C CYS A 94 12.48 17.99 6.31
N ALA A 95 12.67 19.28 6.06
CA ALA A 95 12.87 20.26 7.12
C ALA A 95 11.49 20.55 7.74
N ALA A 96 11.20 19.95 8.88
CA ALA A 96 10.07 20.35 9.70
C ALA A 96 10.35 21.76 10.24
N HIS A 97 9.39 22.67 10.05
CA HIS A 97 9.39 24.03 10.58
C HIS A 97 8.55 24.12 11.85
#